data_AF-A0A428UUV1-F1
#
_entry.id   AF-A0A428UUV1-F1
#
_cell.length_a   1.000
_cell.length_b   1.000
_cell.length_c   1.000
_cell.angle_alpha   90.00
_cell.angle_beta   90.00
_cell.angle_gamma   90.00
#
_symmetry.space_group_name_H-M   'P 1'
#
loop_
_entity.id
_entity.type
_entity.pdbx_description
1 polymer ?
#
loop_
_entity_poly.entity_id
_entity_poly.type
_entity_poly.pdbx_seq_one_letter_code
_entity_poly.pdbx_strand_id
1 'polypeptide(L)'
;MATPAQNVNNNGPIDHNDLNEWKDRFNDVLARPSEHVNSKSPESSQPWHNAFFGCFAPIDTCLITCCVPCVTFGKTHHRLRKNGNLDGYEPINTSCLMFWGSSCFGLHFIPLALQRANLREKHNLQGSCLVDIATACCCGCCDLIQQDKEAEYREAQASGSQGYKVNEGMSYPASN
;
A
#
# COMPACT_ATOMS: atom_id res chain seq x y z
N MET A 1 -28.71 11.46 14.81
CA MET A 1 -27.98 12.06 13.67
C MET A 1 -27.73 10.95 12.68
N ALA A 2 -28.42 10.96 11.55
CA ALA A 2 -28.37 9.89 10.56
C ALA A 2 -27.07 9.99 9.75
N THR A 3 -26.35 8.87 9.66
CA THR A 3 -25.20 8.68 8.78
C THR A 3 -25.66 8.83 7.32
N PRO A 4 -24.99 9.61 6.46
CA PRO A 4 -25.28 9.55 5.05
C PRO A 4 -24.71 8.23 4.50
N ALA A 5 -25.60 7.34 4.07
CA ALA A 5 -25.24 6.18 3.26
C ALA A 5 -24.74 6.67 1.90
N GLN A 6 -23.44 6.57 1.64
CA GLN A 6 -22.90 6.75 0.29
C GLN A 6 -22.93 5.42 -0.43
N ASN A 7 -24.07 5.10 -1.03
CA ASN A 7 -24.15 4.09 -2.08
C ASN A 7 -24.15 4.84 -3.41
N VAL A 8 -22.95 5.14 -3.91
CA VAL A 8 -22.78 5.64 -5.27
C VAL A 8 -22.56 4.41 -6.15
N ASN A 9 -23.55 4.07 -6.96
CA ASN A 9 -23.41 3.11 -8.06
C ASN A 9 -22.24 3.55 -8.95
N ASN A 10 -21.07 2.92 -8.77
CA ASN A 10 -19.90 3.17 -9.61
C ASN A 10 -20.06 2.39 -10.93
N ASN A 11 -20.64 3.05 -11.94
CA ASN A 11 -20.74 2.49 -13.30
C ASN A 11 -19.45 2.69 -14.12
N GLY A 12 -18.29 2.86 -13.47
CA GLY A 12 -17.01 3.08 -14.13
C GLY A 12 -15.80 2.99 -13.19
N PRO A 13 -14.57 2.97 -13.75
CA PRO A 13 -13.33 2.72 -13.01
C PRO A 13 -12.89 3.87 -12.09
N ILE A 14 -13.62 4.99 -12.09
CA ILE A 14 -13.30 6.19 -11.33
C ILE A 14 -14.21 6.27 -10.10
N ASP A 15 -13.60 6.06 -8.93
CA ASP A 15 -14.18 6.35 -7.63
C ASP A 15 -13.80 7.78 -7.19
N HIS A 16 -14.82 8.61 -6.95
CA HIS A 16 -14.63 9.99 -6.51
C HIS A 16 -14.02 10.11 -5.10
N ASN A 17 -14.19 9.12 -4.24
CA ASN A 17 -13.57 9.14 -2.91
C ASN A 17 -12.06 8.99 -3.01
N ASP A 18 -11.58 8.07 -3.86
CA ASP A 18 -10.14 7.91 -4.13
C ASP A 18 -9.56 9.18 -4.79
N LEU A 19 -10.30 9.82 -5.71
CA LEU A 19 -9.86 11.06 -6.35
C LEU A 19 -9.67 12.20 -5.34
N ASN A 20 -10.66 12.36 -4.43
CA ASN A 20 -10.60 13.39 -3.41
C ASN A 20 -9.46 13.12 -2.42
N GLU A 21 -9.28 11.86 -2.01
CA GLU A 21 -8.16 11.49 -1.14
C GLU A 21 -6.81 11.85 -1.78
N TRP A 22 -6.59 11.46 -3.03
CA TRP A 22 -5.34 11.80 -3.73
C TRP A 22 -5.16 13.31 -3.84
N LYS A 23 -6.21 14.05 -4.21
CA LYS A 23 -6.19 15.51 -4.30
C LYS A 23 -5.80 16.15 -2.96
N ASP A 24 -6.40 15.74 -1.86
CA ASP A 24 -6.12 16.29 -0.54
C ASP A 24 -4.67 16.01 -0.12
N ARG A 25 -4.15 14.83 -0.44
CA ARG A 25 -2.76 14.46 -0.16
C ARG A 25 -1.77 15.27 -0.97
N PHE A 26 -2.02 15.47 -2.27
CA PHE A 26 -1.17 16.35 -3.08
C PHE A 26 -1.20 17.79 -2.56
N ASN A 27 -2.38 18.30 -2.20
CA ASN A 27 -2.53 19.64 -1.64
C ASN A 27 -1.79 19.78 -0.31
N ASP A 28 -1.81 18.77 0.56
CA ASP A 28 -1.09 18.81 1.84
C ASP A 28 0.43 18.88 1.67
N VAL A 29 0.96 18.08 0.74
CA VAL A 29 2.39 18.08 0.39
C VAL A 29 2.81 19.44 -0.17
N LEU A 30 1.96 20.06 -1.00
CA LEU A 30 2.21 21.40 -1.56
C LEU A 30 2.06 22.51 -0.52
N ALA A 31 1.17 22.35 0.46
CA ALA A 31 0.97 23.33 1.52
C ALA A 31 2.14 23.32 2.52
N ARG A 32 2.73 22.15 2.78
CA ARG A 32 3.79 21.96 3.79
C ARG A 32 4.96 21.12 3.26
N PRO A 33 5.66 21.58 2.20
CA PRO A 33 6.70 20.78 1.55
C PRO A 33 7.92 20.57 2.46
N SER A 34 8.29 21.58 3.25
CA SER A 34 9.43 21.50 4.17
C SER A 34 9.23 20.43 5.25
N GLU A 35 8.02 20.32 5.81
CA GLU A 35 7.71 19.31 6.82
C GLU A 35 7.80 17.90 6.24
N HIS A 36 7.24 17.70 5.05
CA HIS A 36 7.28 16.41 4.37
C HIS A 36 8.70 16.02 3.98
N VAL A 37 9.48 16.93 3.39
CA VAL A 37 10.88 16.64 3.00
C VAL A 37 11.74 16.27 4.21
N ASN A 38 11.55 16.94 5.35
CA ASN A 38 12.28 16.64 6.58
C ASN A 38 11.64 15.50 7.42
N SER A 39 10.54 14.90 6.95
CA SER A 39 9.89 13.81 7.68
C SER A 39 10.77 12.56 7.72
N LYS A 40 10.91 12.00 8.92
CA LYS A 40 11.60 10.74 9.20
C LYS A 40 10.78 9.96 10.21
N SER A 41 10.71 8.66 10.03
CA SER A 41 10.05 7.77 10.99
C SER A 41 10.75 7.81 12.35
N PRO A 42 10.02 7.67 13.47
CA PRO A 42 10.59 7.67 14.81
C PRO A 42 11.53 6.48 15.03
N GLU A 43 12.42 6.55 16.03
CA GLU A 43 13.35 5.45 16.35
C GLU A 43 12.63 4.16 16.78
N SER A 44 11.40 4.28 17.29
CA SER A 44 10.51 3.16 17.64
C SER A 44 9.83 2.50 16.43
N SER A 45 10.11 2.96 15.21
CA SER A 45 9.51 2.41 13.99
C SER A 45 10.08 1.03 13.64
N GLN A 46 9.21 0.18 13.11
CA GLN A 46 9.52 -1.20 12.76
C GLN A 46 10.27 -1.27 11.43
N PRO A 47 11.18 -2.25 11.26
CA PRO A 47 11.80 -2.49 9.96
C PRO A 47 10.79 -3.02 8.95
N TRP A 48 11.13 -2.89 7.67
CA TRP A 48 10.40 -3.53 6.58
C TRP A 48 10.56 -5.05 6.67
N HIS A 49 9.46 -5.80 6.52
CA HIS A 49 9.54 -7.26 6.51
C HIS A 49 10.11 -7.76 5.18
N ASN A 50 9.65 -7.19 4.07
CA ASN A 50 10.10 -7.57 2.73
C ASN A 50 11.36 -6.79 2.33
N ALA A 51 12.35 -7.50 1.77
CA ALA A 51 13.59 -6.89 1.28
C ALA A 51 13.34 -6.04 0.01
N PHE A 52 14.05 -4.91 -0.11
CA PHE A 52 13.89 -3.98 -1.24
C PHE A 52 14.18 -4.63 -2.60
N PHE A 53 15.31 -5.33 -2.73
CA PHE A 53 15.69 -6.04 -3.97
C PHE A 53 15.09 -7.45 -4.09
N GLY A 54 14.08 -7.77 -3.29
CA GLY A 54 13.37 -9.05 -3.33
C GLY A 54 12.29 -9.12 -4.43
N CYS A 55 12.35 -8.29 -5.47
CA CYS A 55 11.25 -8.13 -6.43
C CYS A 55 10.96 -9.38 -7.27
N PHE A 56 11.94 -10.25 -7.50
CA PHE A 56 11.81 -11.45 -8.35
C PHE A 56 11.02 -12.63 -7.72
N ALA A 57 10.61 -12.54 -6.46
CA ALA A 57 9.90 -13.62 -5.77
C ALA A 57 8.62 -13.09 -5.09
N PRO A 58 7.42 -13.29 -5.66
CA PRO A 58 7.11 -14.12 -6.83
C PRO A 58 7.37 -13.42 -8.16
N ILE A 59 7.76 -14.20 -9.18
CA ILE A 59 8.12 -13.69 -10.51
C ILE A 59 6.92 -13.10 -11.25
N ASP A 60 5.72 -13.62 -11.01
CA ASP A 60 4.48 -13.15 -11.64
C ASP A 60 4.20 -11.69 -11.29
N THR A 61 4.32 -11.32 -10.02
CA THR A 61 4.18 -9.93 -9.56
C THR A 61 5.28 -9.05 -10.17
N CYS A 62 6.50 -9.58 -10.34
CA CYS A 62 7.57 -8.86 -11.02
C CYS A 62 7.20 -8.55 -12.47
N LEU A 63 6.72 -9.54 -13.22
CA LEU A 63 6.33 -9.39 -14.62
C LEU A 63 5.16 -8.42 -14.79
N ILE A 64 4.11 -8.56 -13.97
CA ILE A 64 2.97 -7.65 -13.99
C ILE A 64 3.40 -6.23 -13.67
N THR A 65 4.23 -6.03 -12.64
CA THR A 65 4.68 -4.68 -12.25
C THR A 65 5.62 -4.06 -13.29
N CYS A 66 6.44 -4.87 -13.96
CA CYS A 66 7.29 -4.38 -15.05
C CYS A 66 6.48 -3.97 -16.28
N CYS A 67 5.44 -4.72 -16.64
CA CYS A 67 4.64 -4.45 -17.85
C CYS A 67 3.54 -3.40 -17.61
N VAL A 68 2.88 -3.46 -16.46
CA VAL A 68 1.70 -2.66 -16.12
C VAL A 68 1.79 -2.21 -14.65
N PRO A 69 2.76 -1.36 -14.29
CA PRO A 69 3.01 -0.96 -12.90
C PRO A 69 1.79 -0.28 -12.25
N CYS A 70 0.95 0.38 -13.03
CA CYS A 70 -0.25 1.03 -12.52
C CYS A 70 -1.26 0.07 -11.87
N VAL A 71 -1.35 -1.18 -12.33
CA VAL A 71 -2.24 -2.20 -11.73
C VAL A 71 -1.72 -2.58 -10.34
N THR A 72 -0.42 -2.87 -10.21
CA THR A 72 0.21 -3.14 -8.92
C THR A 72 0.06 -1.94 -7.98
N PHE A 73 0.26 -0.71 -8.48
CA PHE A 73 0.04 0.51 -7.70
C PHE A 73 -1.40 0.62 -7.18
N GLY A 74 -2.38 0.48 -8.06
CA GLY A 74 -3.79 0.53 -7.69
C GLY A 74 -4.19 -0.60 -6.72
N LYS A 75 -3.58 -1.78 -6.85
CA LYS A 75 -3.76 -2.93 -5.95
C LYS A 75 -3.24 -2.62 -4.54
N THR A 76 -2.01 -2.13 -4.44
CA THR A 76 -1.39 -1.74 -3.17
C THR A 76 -2.22 -0.66 -2.48
N HIS A 77 -2.66 0.36 -3.23
CA HIS A 77 -3.53 1.41 -2.68
C HIS A 77 -4.84 0.85 -2.12
N HIS A 78 -5.51 -0.05 -2.86
CA HIS A 78 -6.76 -0.67 -2.42
C HIS A 78 -6.58 -1.46 -1.13
N ARG A 79 -5.49 -2.22 -1.01
CA ARG A 79 -5.15 -2.95 0.23
C ARG A 79 -4.99 -2.00 1.41
N LEU A 80 -4.31 -0.88 1.20
CA LEU A 80 -3.99 0.06 2.27
C LEU A 80 -5.19 0.89 2.72
N ARG A 81 -6.11 1.24 1.81
CA ARG A 81 -7.12 2.27 2.09
C ARG A 81 -8.56 1.75 2.12
N LYS A 82 -8.84 0.64 1.43
CA LYS A 82 -10.19 0.11 1.29
C LYS A 82 -10.33 -1.23 2.00
N ASN A 83 -9.65 -2.25 1.53
CA ASN A 83 -9.79 -3.60 2.04
C ASN A 83 -8.50 -4.40 1.80
N GLY A 84 -7.89 -4.85 2.90
CA GLY A 84 -6.65 -5.63 2.89
C GLY A 84 -6.74 -6.97 2.17
N ASN A 85 -7.93 -7.59 2.11
CA ASN A 85 -8.22 -8.84 1.40
C ASN A 85 -8.60 -8.61 -0.08
N LEU A 86 -8.55 -7.37 -0.59
CA LEU A 86 -8.92 -7.01 -1.96
C LEU A 86 -10.41 -7.19 -2.31
N ASP A 87 -11.32 -7.22 -1.34
CA ASP A 87 -12.76 -7.24 -1.67
C ASP A 87 -13.15 -5.99 -2.46
N GLY A 88 -13.86 -6.18 -3.58
CA GLY A 88 -14.28 -5.08 -4.47
C GLY A 88 -13.13 -4.42 -5.23
N TYR A 89 -11.95 -5.05 -5.31
CA TYR A 89 -10.83 -4.54 -6.10
C TYR A 89 -11.07 -4.75 -7.60
N GLU A 90 -10.88 -3.68 -8.37
CA GLU A 90 -10.80 -3.72 -9.83
C GLU A 90 -9.37 -3.36 -10.30
N PRO A 91 -8.79 -4.10 -11.28
CA PRO A 91 -7.43 -3.84 -11.76
C PRO A 91 -7.22 -2.42 -12.30
N ILE A 92 -8.21 -1.90 -13.02
CA ILE A 92 -8.23 -0.53 -13.52
C ILE A 92 -9.14 0.28 -12.60
N ASN A 93 -8.53 0.92 -11.62
CA ASN A 93 -9.19 1.81 -10.67
C ASN A 93 -8.62 3.24 -10.75
N THR A 94 -9.18 4.17 -9.96
CA THR A 94 -8.72 5.55 -9.87
C THR A 94 -7.20 5.68 -9.68
N SER A 95 -6.63 4.90 -8.75
CA SER A 95 -5.20 4.96 -8.43
C SER A 95 -4.34 4.40 -9.58
N CYS A 96 -4.81 3.36 -10.26
CA CYS A 96 -4.18 2.85 -11.48
C CYS A 96 -4.16 3.92 -12.58
N LEU A 97 -5.30 4.54 -12.89
CA LEU A 97 -5.39 5.58 -13.91
C LEU A 97 -4.55 6.82 -13.56
N MET A 98 -4.53 7.22 -12.29
CA MET A 98 -3.69 8.31 -11.80
C MET A 98 -2.20 7.99 -11.97
N PHE A 99 -1.76 6.80 -11.56
CA PHE A 99 -0.36 6.39 -11.71
C PHE A 99 0.05 6.34 -13.18
N TRP A 100 -0.78 5.74 -14.03
CA TRP A 100 -0.55 5.70 -15.47
C TRP A 100 -0.45 7.10 -16.06
N GLY A 101 -1.40 8.00 -15.75
CA GLY A 101 -1.36 9.39 -16.19
C GLY A 101 -0.09 10.11 -15.73
N SER A 102 0.33 9.96 -14.48
CA SER A 102 1.57 10.55 -13.98
C SER A 102 2.83 10.00 -14.67
N SER A 103 2.80 8.72 -15.07
CA SER A 103 3.89 8.05 -15.78
C SER A 103 4.06 8.61 -17.18
N CYS A 104 2.97 8.97 -17.87
CA CYS A 104 3.02 9.62 -19.17
C CYS A 104 3.78 10.95 -19.17
N PHE A 105 3.91 11.62 -18.02
CA PHE A 105 4.65 12.87 -17.85
C PHE A 105 5.98 12.71 -17.11
N GLY A 106 6.43 11.48 -16.84
CA GLY A 106 7.66 11.23 -16.09
C GLY A 106 7.57 11.55 -14.59
N LEU A 107 6.35 11.76 -14.06
CA LEU A 107 6.10 12.14 -12.66
C LEU A 107 5.71 10.96 -11.77
N HIS A 108 5.86 9.72 -12.25
CA HIS A 108 5.47 8.49 -11.55
C HIS A 108 6.12 8.31 -10.16
N PHE A 109 7.30 8.87 -9.95
CA PHE A 109 8.00 8.79 -8.66
C PHE A 109 7.25 9.54 -7.55
N ILE A 110 6.44 10.56 -7.87
CA ILE A 110 5.68 11.33 -6.88
C ILE A 110 4.58 10.48 -6.24
N PRO A 111 3.60 9.93 -6.98
CA PRO A 111 2.58 9.08 -6.36
C PRO A 111 3.17 7.81 -5.75
N LEU A 112 4.26 7.29 -6.31
CA LEU A 112 4.96 6.14 -5.74
C LEU A 112 5.56 6.43 -4.35
N ALA A 113 6.30 7.54 -4.22
CA ALA A 113 6.85 7.98 -2.94
C ALA A 113 5.76 8.34 -1.93
N LEU A 114 4.66 8.96 -2.38
CA LEU A 114 3.52 9.25 -1.50
C LEU A 114 2.84 7.99 -0.99
N GLN A 115 2.64 6.98 -1.84
CA GLN A 115 2.08 5.71 -1.39
C GLN A 115 3.01 5.02 -0.38
N ARG A 116 4.32 5.05 -0.62
CA ARG A 116 5.33 4.54 0.31
C ARG A 116 5.27 5.24 1.66
N ALA A 117 5.19 6.57 1.66
CA ALA A 117 5.07 7.36 2.89
C ALA A 117 3.80 7.00 3.68
N ASN A 118 2.68 6.74 2.99
CA ASN A 118 1.44 6.32 3.65
C ASN A 118 1.54 4.92 4.25
N LEU A 119 2.15 3.99 3.54
CA LEU A 119 2.44 2.66 4.06
C LEU A 119 3.31 2.75 5.33
N ARG A 120 4.32 3.64 5.33
CA ARG A 120 5.16 3.88 6.51
C ARG A 120 4.40 4.47 7.68
N GLU A 121 3.55 5.45 7.44
CA GLU A 121 2.73 6.08 8.48
C GLU A 121 1.72 5.08 9.06
N LYS A 122 0.97 4.37 8.21
CA LYS A 122 -0.07 3.41 8.61
C LYS A 122 0.48 2.30 9.50
N HIS A 123 1.67 1.80 9.19
CA HIS A 123 2.24 0.63 9.88
C HIS A 123 3.48 0.94 10.72
N ASN A 124 3.76 2.22 10.99
CA ASN A 124 4.92 2.69 11.74
C ASN A 124 6.25 2.06 11.25
N LEU A 125 6.53 2.17 9.94
CA LEU A 125 7.74 1.64 9.32
C LEU A 125 8.88 2.65 9.26
N GLN A 126 10.10 2.16 9.31
CA GLN A 126 11.31 2.96 9.13
C GLN A 126 11.40 3.58 7.73
N GLY A 127 11.83 4.84 7.66
CA GLY A 127 12.12 5.54 6.41
C GLY A 127 12.10 7.06 6.57
N SER A 128 12.24 7.75 5.45
CA SER A 128 12.13 9.21 5.35
C SER A 128 11.65 9.58 3.95
N CYS A 129 11.12 10.79 3.80
CA CYS A 129 10.66 11.26 2.49
C CYS A 129 11.75 11.22 1.42
N LEU A 130 12.98 11.60 1.75
CA LEU A 130 14.09 11.54 0.80
C LEU A 130 14.43 10.11 0.36
N VAL A 131 14.36 9.14 1.28
CA VAL A 131 14.56 7.72 0.95
C VAL A 131 13.42 7.20 0.08
N ASP A 132 12.18 7.62 0.35
CA ASP A 132 11.02 7.22 -0.47
C ASP A 132 11.14 7.76 -1.91
N ILE A 133 11.54 9.03 -2.07
CA ILE A 133 11.79 9.60 -3.40
C ILE A 133 12.97 8.89 -4.09
N ALA A 134 14.08 8.66 -3.38
CA ALA A 134 15.26 8.01 -3.95
C ALA A 134 14.97 6.57 -4.40
N THR A 135 14.21 5.81 -3.61
CA THR A 135 13.83 4.43 -3.96
C THR A 135 12.86 4.39 -5.13
N ALA A 136 11.88 5.31 -5.17
CA ALA A 136 10.96 5.46 -6.29
C ALA A 136 11.70 5.81 -7.61
N CYS A 137 12.72 6.67 -7.56
CA CYS A 137 13.50 7.09 -8.73
C CYS A 137 14.55 6.05 -9.17
N CYS A 138 15.20 5.34 -8.24
CA CYS A 138 16.32 4.44 -8.54
C CYS A 138 15.86 3.04 -9.00
N CYS A 139 14.84 2.49 -8.34
CA CYS A 139 14.19 1.25 -8.80
C CYS A 139 12.70 1.28 -8.44
N GLY A 140 11.90 2.03 -9.22
CA GLY A 140 10.46 2.14 -9.00
C GLY A 140 9.72 0.79 -9.03
N CYS A 141 10.19 -0.16 -9.84
CA CYS A 141 9.63 -1.53 -9.85
C CYS A 141 9.90 -2.27 -8.53
N CYS A 142 11.15 -2.24 -8.04
CA CYS A 142 11.51 -2.86 -6.76
C CYS A 142 10.73 -2.24 -5.61
N ASP A 143 10.66 -0.90 -5.60
CA ASP A 143 9.93 -0.13 -4.61
C ASP A 143 8.45 -0.52 -4.59
N LEU A 144 7.79 -0.51 -5.74
CA LEU A 144 6.38 -0.84 -5.85
C LEU A 144 6.06 -2.29 -5.41
N ILE A 145 6.92 -3.24 -5.78
CA ILE A 145 6.76 -4.64 -5.37
C ILE A 145 6.99 -4.80 -3.87
N GLN A 146 7.98 -4.10 -3.30
CA GLN A 146 8.18 -4.10 -1.85
C GLN A 146 6.94 -3.55 -1.13
N GLN A 147 6.36 -2.46 -1.63
CA GLN A 147 5.13 -1.88 -1.08
C GLN A 147 3.94 -2.84 -1.16
N ASP A 148 3.72 -3.52 -2.30
CA ASP A 148 2.61 -4.48 -2.46
C ASP A 148 2.72 -5.65 -1.48
N LYS A 149 3.91 -6.23 -1.35
CA LYS A 149 4.16 -7.35 -0.42
C LYS A 149 4.06 -6.94 1.03
N GLU A 150 4.55 -5.76 1.36
CA GLU A 150 4.48 -5.25 2.72
C GLU A 150 3.03 -4.94 3.11
N ALA A 151 2.24 -4.35 2.21
CA ALA A 151 0.82 -4.16 2.40
C ALA A 151 0.11 -5.51 2.62
N GLU A 152 0.34 -6.49 1.74
CA GLU A 152 -0.24 -7.83 1.86
C GLU A 152 0.11 -8.51 3.20
N TYR A 153 1.39 -8.52 3.57
CA TYR A 153 1.85 -9.13 4.82
C TYR A 153 1.19 -8.49 6.04
N ARG A 154 1.12 -7.16 6.08
CA ARG A 154 0.61 -6.43 7.25
C ARG A 154 -0.90 -6.46 7.36
N GLU A 155 -1.61 -6.35 6.25
CA GLU A 155 -3.06 -6.49 6.24
C GLU A 155 -3.49 -7.92 6.60
N ALA A 156 -2.74 -8.94 6.15
CA ALA A 156 -2.96 -10.33 6.56
C ALA A 156 -2.72 -10.55 8.06
N GLN A 157 -1.72 -9.88 8.66
CA GLN A 157 -1.54 -9.93 10.12
C GLN A 157 -2.66 -9.22 10.89
N ALA A 158 -3.13 -8.09 10.37
CA ALA A 158 -4.25 -7.37 10.96
C ALA A 158 -5.54 -8.21 10.95
N SER A 159 -5.81 -8.95 9.87
CA SER A 159 -6.96 -9.86 9.78
C SER A 159 -6.76 -11.17 10.54
N GLY A 160 -5.53 -11.69 10.62
CA GLY A 160 -5.14 -12.91 11.35
C GLY A 160 -4.99 -12.74 12.87
N SER A 161 -5.17 -11.53 13.40
CA SER A 161 -5.18 -11.26 14.85
C SER A 161 -6.42 -11.80 15.57
N GLN A 162 -7.38 -12.40 14.85
CA GLN A 162 -8.44 -13.23 15.40
C GLN A 162 -7.92 -14.65 15.70
N GLY A 163 -7.21 -14.80 16.83
CA GLY A 163 -7.13 -16.05 17.59
C GLY A 163 -6.03 -17.04 17.22
N TYR A 164 -4.85 -16.88 17.82
CA TYR A 164 -4.11 -18.06 18.25
C TYR A 164 -4.99 -18.81 19.26
N LYS A 165 -5.67 -19.87 18.81
CA LYS A 165 -6.30 -20.82 19.73
C LYS A 165 -5.18 -21.66 20.34
N VAL A 166 -4.97 -21.51 21.65
CA VAL A 166 -4.22 -22.50 22.43
C VAL A 166 -4.87 -23.85 22.16
N ASN A 167 -4.09 -24.82 21.68
CA ASN A 167 -4.57 -26.20 21.57
C ASN A 167 -4.91 -26.68 23.00
N GLU A 168 -6.18 -26.93 23.28
CA GLU A 168 -6.60 -27.60 24.51
C GLU A 168 -5.92 -28.98 24.55
N GLY A 169 -5.31 -29.28 25.70
CA GLY A 169 -4.29 -30.31 25.86
C GLY A 169 -4.70 -31.69 25.33
N MET A 170 -3.75 -32.37 24.68
CA MET A 170 -3.85 -33.78 24.33
C MET A 170 -4.06 -34.62 25.60
N SER A 171 -5.28 -35.14 25.78
CA SER A 171 -5.56 -36.15 26.80
C SER A 171 -5.13 -37.52 26.27
N TYR A 172 -4.20 -38.16 26.96
CA TYR A 172 -3.80 -39.53 26.67
C TYR A 172 -4.79 -40.50 27.35
N PRO A 173 -5.35 -41.50 26.63
CA PRO A 173 -6.13 -42.55 27.27
C PRO A 173 -5.23 -43.41 28.15
N ALA A 174 -5.65 -43.65 29.39
CA ALA A 174 -4.97 -44.57 30.29
C ALA A 174 -5.04 -45.99 29.72
N SER A 175 -3.88 -46.62 29.57
CA SER A 175 -3.74 -48.04 29.25
C SER A 175 -4.28 -48.88 30.41
N ASN A 176 -5.27 -49.72 30.11
CA ASN A 176 -5.83 -50.72 31.03
C ASN A 176 -4.92 -51.95 31.13
#